data_AF-A0A9J2Q6Z6-F1
#
_entry.id   AF-A0A9J2Q6Z6-F1
#
_cell.length_a   1.000
_cell.length_b   1.000
_cell.length_c   1.000
_cell.angle_alpha   90.00
_cell.angle_beta   90.00
_cell.angle_gamma   90.00
#
_symmetry.space_group_name_H-M   'P 1'
#
loop_
_entity.id
_entity.type
_entity.pdbx_description
1 polymer ?
#
loop_
_entity_poly.entity_id
_entity_poly.type
_entity_poly.pdbx_seq_one_letter_code
_entity_poly.pdbx_strand_id
1 'polypeptide(L)'
;ISNTPAFPTPTGGGDCNAIRKNPQNAALELIKRHLVNPVEDLSSRQLLSIDDITRAVSTGCVPQLNSADCARSLCYHLSYRSFDGTCNNLERPLLGAAFRPYLRYIFALFFFSFLYQVENVVSTMTFFIWSCGQNDVEEPNINKALSNLQSKPLKFIRRILFQLNSADCARSLCYHLSYRSFDGTCNNLERPLLGAAFRPYLRHLPAEYDDASIRVTRPTAREASRILLSSAQTVVHDKFNTLLMQWGQFMSHDTAKTTLQPSAQCATCDPVPSRCMPVRISPKDNNMASISRSAPICGTGQRVPREQLNENTAFVDASPLYGSSSKDLHKFRDGRTGFLKMSRFNNQMVLPFDQSKCASKDKCTATFTAGDIRVNLFIGLSSMHILFTREHNRIAAALMRLNPSWSGDRLFQETRKIVGAEVQAILYKEFLPKVLGNSMAAHIGPYEGYKPNVDPTISNVFTTSAYRFGHGMLQEFYKRIDFSGANISHGGFFFGEGVFKSGKILFEGGIDPILRGFMMTPVKRPHRMTPSITEKMFGRLSPKYSFVLIYIYFISISPRLI
;
A
#
# COMPACT_ATOMS: atom_id res chain seq x y z
N ILE A 1 -25.64 12.86 -45.28
CA ILE A 1 -24.67 13.91 -44.89
C ILE A 1 -24.15 13.52 -43.50
N SER A 2 -23.06 12.74 -43.46
CA SER A 2 -22.45 12.26 -42.23
C SER A 2 -20.94 12.26 -42.43
N ASN A 3 -20.31 13.40 -42.14
CA ASN A 3 -18.87 13.51 -41.97
C ASN A 3 -18.58 13.41 -40.47
N THR A 4 -18.19 12.23 -40.01
CA THR A 4 -17.38 12.06 -38.80
C THR A 4 -15.99 11.61 -39.24
N PRO A 5 -14.91 12.28 -38.82
CA PRO A 5 -13.57 11.92 -39.23
C PRO A 5 -13.18 10.57 -38.59
N ALA A 6 -12.68 9.66 -39.42
CA ALA A 6 -12.14 8.39 -39.00
C ALA A 6 -10.99 8.58 -38.00
N PHE A 7 -10.99 7.79 -36.94
CA PHE A 7 -9.84 7.65 -36.06
C PHE A 7 -8.62 7.23 -36.89
N PRO A 8 -7.44 7.86 -36.70
CA PRO A 8 -6.24 7.42 -37.38
C PRO A 8 -5.89 6.00 -36.89
N THR A 9 -5.86 5.07 -37.83
CA THR A 9 -5.25 3.75 -37.65
C THR A 9 -3.77 3.94 -37.30
N PRO A 10 -3.24 3.27 -36.26
CA PRO A 10 -1.82 3.36 -35.93
C PRO A 10 -1.02 2.69 -37.05
N THR A 11 -0.47 3.51 -37.95
CA THR A 11 0.46 3.08 -38.97
C THR A 11 1.79 2.74 -38.32
N GLY A 12 2.14 1.45 -38.36
CA GLY A 12 3.50 0.96 -38.09
C GLY A 12 3.87 0.89 -36.62
N GLY A 13 3.61 -0.25 -35.98
CA GLY A 13 4.38 -0.63 -34.80
C GLY A 13 5.85 -0.69 -35.18
N GLY A 14 6.63 0.31 -34.75
CA GLY A 14 8.07 0.31 -34.96
C GLY A 14 8.70 -0.94 -34.36
N ASP A 15 9.72 -1.47 -35.03
CA ASP A 15 10.38 -2.72 -34.65
C ASP A 15 11.10 -2.58 -33.30
N CYS A 16 10.38 -2.86 -32.21
CA CYS A 16 10.92 -2.96 -30.86
C CYS A 16 12.08 -3.96 -30.76
N ASN A 17 12.20 -4.93 -31.68
CA ASN A 17 13.31 -5.88 -31.70
C ASN A 17 14.62 -5.24 -32.19
N ALA A 18 14.56 -4.24 -33.08
CA ALA A 18 15.73 -3.46 -33.46
C ALA A 18 16.27 -2.61 -32.28
N ILE A 19 15.36 -2.09 -31.45
CA ILE A 19 15.70 -1.30 -30.24
C ILE A 19 16.36 -2.17 -29.17
N ARG A 20 15.93 -3.44 -29.06
CA ARG A 20 16.49 -4.42 -28.11
C ARG A 20 17.94 -4.79 -28.42
N LYS A 21 18.41 -4.62 -29.66
CA LYS A 21 19.80 -4.90 -30.08
C LYS A 21 20.80 -3.84 -29.60
N ASN A 22 20.38 -2.64 -29.21
CA ASN A 22 21.26 -1.60 -28.69
C ASN A 22 20.59 -0.78 -27.56
N PRO A 23 20.51 -1.34 -26.33
CA PRO A 23 19.74 -0.76 -25.24
C PRO A 23 20.26 0.60 -24.74
N GLN A 24 21.53 0.93 -25.00
CA GLN A 24 22.12 2.22 -24.57
C GLN A 24 21.50 3.43 -25.29
N ASN A 25 21.09 3.27 -26.56
CA ASN A 25 20.48 4.32 -27.37
C ASN A 25 18.97 4.15 -27.58
N ALA A 26 18.37 3.14 -26.96
CA ALA A 26 16.97 2.75 -27.14
C ALA A 26 16.00 3.91 -26.87
N ALA A 27 16.19 4.63 -25.76
CA ALA A 27 15.32 5.75 -25.39
C ALA A 27 15.38 6.91 -26.41
N LEU A 28 16.56 7.20 -26.96
CA LEU A 28 16.76 8.26 -27.95
C LEU A 28 16.10 7.92 -29.29
N GLU A 29 16.27 6.69 -29.78
CA GLU A 29 15.63 6.24 -31.02
C GLU A 29 14.09 6.14 -30.88
N LEU A 30 13.60 5.71 -29.71
CA LEU A 30 12.17 5.67 -29.40
C LEU A 30 11.53 7.06 -29.45
N ILE A 31 12.20 8.08 -28.88
CA ILE A 31 11.76 9.47 -28.91
C ILE A 31 11.79 10.01 -30.34
N LYS A 32 12.89 9.80 -31.08
CA LYS A 32 13.07 10.29 -32.46
C LYS A 32 11.99 9.75 -33.41
N ARG A 33 11.64 8.48 -33.26
CA ARG A 33 10.66 7.79 -34.11
C ARG A 33 9.21 7.90 -33.63
N HIS A 34 8.95 8.66 -32.57
CA HIS A 34 7.60 8.85 -32.01
C HIS A 34 6.93 7.52 -31.60
N LEU A 35 7.73 6.53 -31.18
CA LEU A 35 7.27 5.18 -30.84
C LEU A 35 6.85 5.05 -29.36
N VAL A 36 6.86 6.15 -28.60
CA VAL A 36 6.51 6.17 -27.18
C VAL A 36 5.06 6.58 -27.01
N ASN A 37 4.21 5.64 -26.63
CA ASN A 37 2.87 5.94 -26.12
C ASN A 37 2.97 6.32 -24.63
N PRO A 38 2.54 7.52 -24.21
CA PRO A 38 2.56 7.93 -22.80
C PRO A 38 1.45 7.27 -21.96
N VAL A 39 0.55 6.52 -22.60
CA VAL A 39 -0.51 5.74 -21.96
C VAL A 39 -0.05 4.29 -21.84
N GLU A 40 -0.08 3.78 -20.63
CA GLU A 40 0.22 2.39 -20.32
C GLU A 40 -0.88 1.45 -20.83
N ASP A 41 -0.55 0.35 -21.53
CA ASP A 41 -1.53 -0.68 -21.88
C ASP A 41 -1.84 -1.58 -20.67
N LEU A 42 -3.09 -1.54 -20.23
CA LEU A 42 -3.61 -2.27 -19.08
C LEU A 42 -4.56 -3.41 -19.49
N SER A 43 -4.77 -3.64 -20.79
CA SER A 43 -5.81 -4.55 -21.33
C SER A 43 -5.72 -5.99 -20.82
N SER A 44 -4.52 -6.50 -20.51
CA SER A 44 -4.29 -7.85 -20.00
C SER A 44 -3.96 -7.92 -18.51
N ARG A 45 -3.96 -6.79 -17.79
CA ARG A 45 -3.59 -6.74 -16.37
C ARG A 45 -4.81 -6.41 -15.52
N GLN A 46 -5.11 -7.29 -14.57
CA GLN A 46 -6.07 -6.97 -13.53
C GLN A 46 -5.39 -6.16 -12.43
N LEU A 47 -5.51 -4.84 -12.51
CA LEU A 47 -5.01 -3.93 -11.47
C LEU A 47 -5.94 -3.92 -10.24
N LEU A 48 -5.34 -3.73 -9.06
CA LEU A 48 -6.06 -3.59 -7.80
C LEU A 48 -6.07 -2.12 -7.38
N SER A 49 -7.22 -1.62 -6.94
CA SER A 49 -7.30 -0.35 -6.20
C SER A 49 -7.21 -0.60 -4.69
N ILE A 50 -6.94 0.45 -3.92
CA ILE A 50 -6.98 0.38 -2.45
C ILE A 50 -8.37 -0.06 -1.96
N ASP A 51 -9.44 0.38 -2.65
CA ASP A 51 -10.81 0.01 -2.30
C ASP A 51 -11.10 -1.48 -2.57
N ASP A 52 -10.52 -2.04 -3.65
CA ASP A 52 -10.61 -3.47 -3.96
C ASP A 52 -9.98 -4.32 -2.85
N ILE A 53 -8.81 -3.90 -2.35
CA ILE A 53 -8.15 -4.54 -1.22
C ILE A 53 -9.01 -4.42 0.04
N THR A 54 -9.43 -3.20 0.40
CA THR A 54 -10.17 -2.92 1.63
C THR A 54 -11.46 -3.75 1.72
N ARG A 55 -12.19 -3.89 0.62
CA ARG A 55 -13.37 -4.76 0.54
C ARG A 55 -13.04 -6.23 0.69
N ALA A 56 -11.94 -6.70 0.12
CA ALA A 56 -11.51 -8.09 0.25
C ALA A 56 -11.01 -8.44 1.66
N VAL A 57 -10.52 -7.47 2.45
CA VAL A 57 -10.01 -7.73 3.79
C VAL A 57 -11.10 -8.19 4.76
N SER A 58 -12.32 -7.65 4.66
CA SER A 58 -13.42 -7.97 5.58
C SER A 58 -14.00 -9.37 5.37
N THR A 59 -14.08 -9.82 4.13
CA THR A 59 -14.63 -11.11 3.70
C THR A 59 -13.56 -12.20 3.52
N GLY A 60 -12.29 -11.81 3.47
CA GLY A 60 -11.21 -12.70 3.06
C GLY A 60 -11.22 -13.09 1.57
N CYS A 61 -12.17 -12.61 0.74
CA CYS A 61 -12.24 -12.74 -0.74
C CYS A 61 -13.42 -11.95 -1.37
N VAL A 62 -13.28 -11.51 -2.63
CA VAL A 62 -14.27 -10.72 -3.41
C VAL A 62 -15.49 -11.56 -3.83
N PRO A 63 -16.73 -11.02 -3.85
CA PRO A 63 -17.94 -11.76 -4.23
C PRO A 63 -17.99 -12.13 -5.73
N GLN A 64 -18.61 -13.28 -6.02
CA GLN A 64 -18.92 -13.77 -7.37
C GLN A 64 -20.14 -13.03 -7.95
N LEU A 65 -20.16 -12.77 -9.26
CA LEU A 65 -21.38 -12.38 -9.98
C LEU A 65 -22.35 -13.58 -10.06
N ASN A 66 -23.56 -13.38 -9.56
CA ASN A 66 -24.65 -14.35 -9.67
C ASN A 66 -25.23 -14.35 -11.10
N SER A 67 -26.19 -15.23 -11.36
CA SER A 67 -26.90 -15.35 -12.64
C SER A 67 -27.33 -13.99 -13.20
N ALA A 68 -27.12 -13.77 -14.51
CA ALA A 68 -27.51 -12.56 -15.21
C ALA A 68 -28.76 -12.83 -16.08
N ASP A 69 -29.76 -11.97 -15.94
CA ASP A 69 -30.96 -11.96 -16.78
C ASP A 69 -30.75 -10.98 -17.96
N CYS A 70 -30.39 -11.53 -19.11
CA CYS A 70 -30.08 -10.74 -20.31
C CYS A 70 -31.31 -10.15 -20.98
N ALA A 71 -32.51 -10.66 -20.69
CA ALA A 71 -33.74 -10.19 -21.30
C ALA A 71 -34.08 -8.75 -20.87
N ARG A 72 -33.63 -8.33 -19.68
CA ARG A 72 -33.81 -6.97 -19.15
C ARG A 72 -33.22 -5.86 -20.01
N SER A 73 -32.23 -6.17 -20.85
CA SER A 73 -31.57 -5.16 -21.70
C SER A 73 -31.18 -5.76 -23.05
N LEU A 74 -32.08 -6.57 -23.61
CA LEU A 74 -31.81 -7.35 -24.81
C LEU A 74 -31.36 -6.49 -26.00
N CYS A 75 -31.98 -5.33 -26.24
CA CYS A 75 -31.59 -4.44 -27.34
C CYS A 75 -30.16 -3.90 -27.21
N TYR A 76 -29.70 -3.65 -25.97
CA TYR A 76 -28.33 -3.24 -25.71
C TYR A 76 -27.37 -4.40 -25.99
N HIS A 77 -27.66 -5.61 -25.49
CA HIS A 77 -26.80 -6.79 -25.67
C HIS A 77 -26.76 -7.32 -27.12
N LEU A 78 -27.79 -7.07 -27.92
CA LEU A 78 -27.79 -7.36 -29.36
C LEU A 78 -26.93 -6.38 -30.17
N SER A 79 -26.79 -5.14 -29.70
CA SER A 79 -26.09 -4.07 -30.42
C SER A 79 -24.67 -3.83 -29.92
N TYR A 80 -24.41 -4.14 -28.65
CA TYR A 80 -23.18 -3.79 -27.95
C TYR A 80 -22.76 -4.92 -27.00
N ARG A 81 -21.44 -5.14 -26.93
CA ARG A 81 -20.85 -6.07 -25.96
C ARG A 81 -20.78 -5.41 -24.59
N SER A 82 -21.17 -6.13 -23.55
CA SER A 82 -20.94 -5.69 -22.17
C SER A 82 -19.45 -5.71 -21.84
N PHE A 83 -19.03 -4.75 -21.01
CA PHE A 83 -17.63 -4.55 -20.64
C PHE A 83 -17.05 -5.73 -19.83
N ASP A 84 -17.86 -6.34 -18.97
CA ASP A 84 -17.48 -7.50 -18.15
C ASP A 84 -17.77 -8.83 -18.85
N GLY A 85 -18.25 -8.82 -20.09
CA GLY A 85 -18.57 -10.02 -20.85
C GLY A 85 -19.90 -10.70 -20.49
N THR A 86 -20.64 -10.18 -19.52
CA THR A 86 -21.96 -10.71 -19.11
C THR A 86 -23.00 -10.47 -20.20
N CYS A 87 -23.77 -11.50 -20.57
CA CYS A 87 -24.77 -11.46 -21.66
C CYS A 87 -24.23 -11.29 -23.08
N ASN A 88 -22.90 -11.42 -23.29
CA ASN A 88 -22.32 -11.48 -24.64
C ASN A 88 -22.61 -12.84 -25.33
N ASN A 89 -23.04 -13.84 -24.57
CA ASN A 89 -23.68 -15.05 -25.04
C ASN A 89 -25.06 -15.13 -24.41
N LEU A 90 -26.13 -14.91 -25.20
CA LEU A 90 -27.50 -14.76 -24.67
C LEU A 90 -28.08 -16.08 -24.12
N GLU A 91 -27.67 -17.23 -24.65
CA GLU A 91 -28.12 -18.55 -24.16
C GLU A 91 -27.36 -18.99 -22.90
N ARG A 92 -26.11 -18.57 -22.77
CA ARG A 92 -25.25 -18.83 -21.60
C ARG A 92 -24.58 -17.52 -21.16
N PRO A 93 -25.32 -16.66 -20.42
CA PRO A 93 -24.95 -15.28 -20.10
C PRO A 93 -23.56 -15.07 -19.52
N LEU A 94 -23.02 -16.09 -18.86
CA LEU A 94 -21.75 -16.01 -18.14
C LEU A 94 -20.60 -16.75 -18.84
N LEU A 95 -20.80 -17.26 -20.07
CA LEU A 95 -19.71 -17.82 -20.86
C LEU A 95 -18.91 -16.69 -21.53
N GLY A 96 -17.62 -16.61 -21.21
CA GLY A 96 -16.76 -15.51 -21.65
C GLY A 96 -16.86 -14.25 -20.80
N ALA A 97 -17.73 -14.24 -19.78
CA ALA A 97 -17.79 -13.17 -18.79
C ALA A 97 -16.57 -13.20 -17.86
N ALA A 98 -16.05 -12.02 -17.52
CA ALA A 98 -15.05 -11.81 -16.49
C ALA A 98 -15.52 -12.41 -15.16
N PHE A 99 -14.57 -12.74 -14.29
CA PHE A 99 -14.82 -13.39 -12.98
C PHE A 99 -15.37 -14.83 -13.07
N ARG A 100 -15.11 -15.55 -14.18
CA ARG A 100 -15.42 -16.99 -14.35
C ARG A 100 -14.13 -17.83 -14.51
N PRO A 101 -14.10 -19.07 -13.98
CA PRO A 101 -12.95 -19.97 -14.17
C PRO A 101 -12.92 -20.57 -15.60
N TYR A 102 -11.73 -20.71 -16.18
CA TYR A 102 -11.50 -21.36 -17.49
C TYR A 102 -11.85 -22.86 -17.50
N LEU A 103 -12.34 -23.35 -18.65
CA LEU A 103 -12.55 -24.76 -18.95
C LEU A 103 -11.20 -25.48 -19.15
N ARG A 104 -11.03 -26.70 -18.61
CA ARG A 104 -9.78 -27.48 -18.73
C ARG A 104 -10.06 -28.91 -19.16
N TYR A 105 -9.29 -29.42 -20.13
CA TYR A 105 -9.54 -30.70 -20.82
C TYR A 105 -8.83 -31.94 -20.24
N ILE A 106 -7.89 -31.84 -19.28
CA ILE A 106 -7.17 -33.02 -18.72
C ILE A 106 -6.88 -32.88 -17.21
N PHE A 107 -6.95 -34.00 -16.47
CA PHE A 107 -6.71 -34.16 -15.01
C PHE A 107 -5.20 -34.29 -14.64
N ALA A 108 -4.82 -33.95 -13.40
CA ALA A 108 -3.44 -34.00 -12.91
C ALA A 108 -3.23 -35.08 -11.81
N LEU A 109 -2.19 -35.91 -11.97
CA LEU A 109 -1.68 -36.89 -11.00
C LEU A 109 -0.55 -36.27 -10.13
N PHE A 110 -0.49 -36.60 -8.83
CA PHE A 110 0.60 -36.22 -7.93
C PHE A 110 1.13 -37.48 -7.21
N PHE A 111 2.44 -37.75 -7.31
CA PHE A 111 3.14 -38.78 -6.54
C PHE A 111 3.54 -38.25 -5.15
N PHE A 112 3.30 -39.04 -4.11
CA PHE A 112 3.82 -38.87 -2.74
C PHE A 112 4.82 -40.01 -2.46
N SER A 113 5.95 -39.72 -1.84
CA SER A 113 6.82 -40.74 -1.23
C SER A 113 7.02 -40.41 0.25
N PHE A 114 6.43 -41.23 1.12
CA PHE A 114 6.80 -41.39 2.52
C PHE A 114 7.64 -42.67 2.61
N LEU A 115 8.84 -42.58 3.18
CA LEU A 115 9.61 -43.76 3.62
C LEU A 115 9.34 -43.96 5.10
N TYR A 116 8.64 -45.04 5.45
CA TYR A 116 8.92 -45.88 6.60
C TYR A 116 8.27 -47.26 6.34
N GLN A 117 9.11 -48.30 6.32
CA GLN A 117 8.72 -49.69 6.11
C GLN A 117 9.14 -50.47 7.36
N VAL A 118 8.18 -50.99 8.10
CA VAL A 118 8.33 -52.22 8.88
C VAL A 118 7.11 -53.09 8.58
N GLU A 119 7.40 -54.11 7.76
CA GLU A 119 6.88 -55.47 7.71
C GLU A 119 5.36 -55.76 7.71
N ASN A 120 4.97 -56.41 6.60
CA ASN A 120 4.07 -57.57 6.48
C ASN A 120 2.60 -57.40 6.90
N VAL A 121 1.71 -57.30 5.91
CA VAL A 121 0.72 -58.33 5.49
C VAL A 121 -0.35 -57.66 4.62
N VAL A 122 -0.54 -58.26 3.44
CA VAL A 122 -1.59 -57.96 2.46
C VAL A 122 -2.93 -58.51 2.97
N SER A 123 -4.02 -57.71 2.96
CA SER A 123 -5.18 -57.98 2.10
C SER A 123 -6.40 -57.08 2.40
N THR A 124 -7.16 -56.89 1.33
CA THR A 124 -8.46 -56.24 1.08
C THR A 124 -9.40 -55.95 2.25
N MET A 125 -9.91 -54.71 2.25
CA MET A 125 -10.92 -54.21 3.18
C MET A 125 -12.30 -54.10 2.49
N THR A 126 -13.27 -54.88 2.96
CA THR A 126 -14.71 -54.73 2.68
C THR A 126 -15.37 -54.32 3.99
N PHE A 127 -16.03 -53.16 4.05
CA PHE A 127 -16.73 -52.69 5.25
C PHE A 127 -18.22 -53.07 5.21
N PHE A 128 -18.64 -53.84 6.22
CA PHE A 128 -20.04 -53.98 6.62
C PHE A 128 -20.42 -52.87 7.60
N ILE A 129 -21.65 -52.36 7.46
CA ILE A 129 -22.33 -51.45 8.37
C ILE A 129 -23.25 -52.28 9.27
N TRP A 130 -23.24 -52.04 10.58
CA TRP A 130 -24.43 -52.27 11.40
C TRP A 130 -24.56 -51.27 12.55
N SER A 131 -25.82 -51.06 12.92
CA SER A 131 -26.41 -49.95 13.67
C SER A 131 -27.00 -50.46 15.00
N CYS A 132 -27.20 -49.56 15.97
CA CYS A 132 -28.16 -49.62 17.08
C CYS A 132 -28.44 -48.15 17.49
N GLY A 133 -29.63 -47.59 17.71
CA GLY A 133 -31.03 -48.03 17.86
C GLY A 133 -31.71 -47.07 18.88
N GLN A 134 -32.61 -46.18 18.42
CA GLN A 134 -34.06 -46.03 18.78
C GLN A 134 -34.39 -45.36 20.15
N ASN A 135 -35.32 -44.41 20.36
CA ASN A 135 -36.67 -44.07 19.82
C ASN A 135 -36.95 -42.54 19.90
N ASP A 136 -37.46 -41.88 18.85
CA ASP A 136 -38.86 -41.49 18.51
C ASP A 136 -39.33 -40.14 19.06
N VAL A 137 -39.61 -39.16 18.18
CA VAL A 137 -40.94 -38.53 17.91
C VAL A 137 -40.79 -37.45 16.79
N GLU A 138 -41.47 -37.73 15.67
CA GLU A 138 -42.02 -36.95 14.54
C GLU A 138 -41.33 -35.69 13.92
N GLU A 139 -41.13 -35.79 12.60
CA GLU A 139 -40.61 -34.80 11.64
C GLU A 139 -41.54 -33.61 11.35
N PRO A 140 -40.95 -32.49 10.86
CA PRO A 140 -41.15 -32.19 9.45
C PRO A 140 -39.83 -32.00 8.67
N ASN A 141 -39.59 -32.94 7.75
CA ASN A 141 -38.96 -32.79 6.42
C ASN A 141 -37.50 -32.27 6.36
N ILE A 142 -36.55 -33.13 6.73
CA ILE A 142 -35.10 -32.91 6.68
C ILE A 142 -34.50 -32.90 5.24
N ASN A 143 -35.27 -33.30 4.22
CA ASN A 143 -34.82 -33.27 2.81
C ASN A 143 -34.70 -31.87 2.20
N LYS A 144 -35.13 -30.81 2.90
CA LYS A 144 -34.94 -29.41 2.48
C LYS A 144 -33.70 -28.74 3.11
N ALA A 145 -33.07 -29.37 4.11
CA ALA A 145 -31.91 -28.81 4.82
C ALA A 145 -30.58 -29.56 4.52
N LEU A 146 -30.63 -30.82 4.08
CA LEU A 146 -29.42 -31.62 3.82
C LEU A 146 -28.90 -31.62 2.37
N SER A 147 -29.56 -30.95 1.42
CA SER A 147 -28.99 -30.71 0.08
C SER A 147 -28.01 -29.52 0.04
N ASN A 148 -27.85 -28.80 1.15
CA ASN A 148 -27.05 -27.57 1.26
C ASN A 148 -25.68 -27.71 1.94
N LEU A 149 -25.29 -28.90 2.41
CA LEU A 149 -24.04 -29.08 3.17
C LEU A 149 -23.42 -30.43 2.87
N GLN A 150 -22.66 -30.53 1.76
CA GLN A 150 -21.53 -31.46 1.52
C GLN A 150 -21.27 -31.52 0.02
N SER A 151 -20.34 -30.72 -0.53
CA SER A 151 -19.11 -31.32 -1.09
C SER A 151 -18.07 -30.27 -1.55
N LYS A 152 -17.96 -29.13 -0.85
CA LYS A 152 -16.91 -28.13 -1.13
C LYS A 152 -16.20 -27.69 0.15
N PRO A 153 -15.07 -28.33 0.51
CA PRO A 153 -13.97 -27.52 1.05
C PRO A 153 -12.55 -28.05 0.74
N LEU A 154 -12.32 -28.88 -0.28
CA LEU A 154 -10.97 -29.46 -0.51
C LEU A 154 -10.28 -29.09 -1.82
N LYS A 155 -10.99 -28.54 -2.82
CA LYS A 155 -10.37 -28.02 -4.07
C LYS A 155 -10.11 -26.50 -4.04
N PHE A 156 -10.51 -25.82 -2.97
CA PHE A 156 -10.39 -24.36 -2.78
C PHE A 156 -8.97 -23.92 -2.37
N ILE A 157 -8.19 -24.79 -1.74
CA ILE A 157 -6.90 -24.41 -1.12
C ILE A 157 -5.76 -24.27 -2.15
N ARG A 158 -5.84 -24.92 -3.33
CA ARG A 158 -4.75 -24.88 -4.32
C ARG A 158 -4.76 -23.69 -5.28
N ARG A 159 -5.78 -22.83 -5.23
CA ARG A 159 -5.95 -21.74 -6.21
C ARG A 159 -5.60 -20.34 -5.70
N ILE A 160 -5.10 -20.26 -4.47
CA ILE A 160 -4.51 -19.06 -3.90
C ILE A 160 -2.99 -19.22 -3.84
N LEU A 161 -2.42 -19.59 -4.98
CA LEU A 161 -1.08 -19.14 -5.35
C LEU A 161 -1.36 -18.03 -6.36
N PHE A 162 -0.85 -16.84 -6.09
CA PHE A 162 -0.75 -15.72 -7.02
C PHE A 162 -0.79 -16.19 -8.49
N GLN A 163 -1.93 -16.04 -9.16
CA GLN A 163 -2.01 -16.03 -10.62
C GLN A 163 -2.41 -14.63 -11.09
N LEU A 164 -1.62 -13.63 -10.70
CA LEU A 164 -1.14 -12.67 -11.69
C LEU A 164 0.06 -13.33 -12.39
N ASN A 165 -0.21 -14.45 -13.06
CA ASN A 165 0.83 -15.18 -13.77
C ASN A 165 1.09 -14.44 -15.06
N SER A 166 2.27 -13.82 -15.11
CA SER A 166 2.83 -12.98 -16.17
C SER A 166 2.20 -11.58 -16.30
N ALA A 167 2.98 -10.55 -15.93
CA ALA A 167 2.88 -9.28 -16.62
C ALA A 167 3.76 -9.41 -17.87
N ASP A 168 3.15 -9.36 -19.05
CA ASP A 168 3.88 -9.39 -20.31
C ASP A 168 4.37 -7.98 -20.66
N CYS A 169 5.62 -7.69 -20.31
CA CYS A 169 6.22 -6.37 -20.56
C CYS A 169 6.43 -6.08 -22.05
N ALA A 170 6.41 -7.09 -22.92
CA ALA A 170 6.63 -6.90 -24.36
C ALA A 170 5.50 -6.08 -25.01
N ARG A 171 4.27 -6.17 -24.49
CA ARG A 171 3.11 -5.44 -25.01
C ARG A 171 3.25 -3.92 -24.95
N SER A 172 3.93 -3.43 -23.91
CA SER A 172 4.15 -2.00 -23.66
C SER A 172 5.63 -1.70 -23.44
N LEU A 173 6.51 -2.39 -24.17
CA LEU A 173 7.94 -2.27 -23.96
C LEU A 173 8.44 -0.83 -24.10
N CYS A 174 7.98 -0.09 -25.12
CA CYS A 174 8.33 1.31 -25.32
C CYS A 174 7.92 2.21 -24.15
N TYR A 175 6.78 1.93 -23.53
CA TYR A 175 6.33 2.63 -22.32
C TYR A 175 7.26 2.29 -21.15
N HIS A 176 7.48 1.00 -20.88
CA HIS A 176 8.28 0.54 -19.74
C HIS A 176 9.76 0.97 -19.82
N LEU A 177 10.30 1.14 -21.02
CA LEU A 177 11.64 1.70 -21.24
C LEU A 177 11.72 3.22 -20.98
N SER A 178 10.59 3.93 -21.03
CA SER A 178 10.55 5.40 -20.90
C SER A 178 10.02 5.88 -19.56
N TYR A 179 9.01 5.18 -19.04
CA TYR A 179 8.20 5.52 -17.88
C TYR A 179 7.94 4.30 -16.99
N ARG A 180 7.81 4.55 -15.69
CA ARG A 180 7.45 3.53 -14.70
C ARG A 180 5.95 3.25 -14.78
N SER A 181 5.52 2.01 -14.58
CA SER A 181 4.10 1.76 -14.30
C SER A 181 3.71 2.38 -12.96
N PHE A 182 2.41 2.50 -12.68
CA PHE A 182 1.94 3.00 -11.38
C PHE A 182 2.09 1.98 -10.26
N ASP A 183 1.99 0.69 -10.58
CA ASP A 183 2.08 -0.42 -9.63
C ASP A 183 3.50 -1.02 -9.53
N GLY A 184 4.49 -0.43 -10.20
CA GLY A 184 5.88 -0.89 -10.22
C GLY A 184 6.15 -2.14 -11.08
N THR A 185 5.13 -2.73 -11.71
CA THR A 185 5.33 -3.84 -12.64
C THR A 185 6.22 -3.47 -13.83
N CYS A 186 6.91 -4.48 -14.37
CA CYS A 186 7.85 -4.32 -15.50
C CYS A 186 9.02 -3.37 -15.25
N ASN A 187 9.34 -3.03 -13.99
CA ASN A 187 10.62 -2.42 -13.67
C ASN A 187 11.79 -3.37 -13.97
N ASN A 188 11.61 -4.65 -13.67
CA ASN A 188 12.48 -5.73 -14.13
C ASN A 188 11.77 -6.48 -15.26
N LEU A 189 12.35 -6.47 -16.47
CA LEU A 189 11.68 -7.03 -17.66
C LEU A 189 11.63 -8.56 -17.66
N GLU A 190 12.54 -9.24 -16.96
CA GLU A 190 12.60 -10.70 -16.86
C GLU A 190 11.76 -11.24 -15.70
N ARG A 191 11.70 -10.46 -14.61
CA ARG A 191 10.90 -10.74 -13.41
C ARG A 191 9.95 -9.56 -13.13
N PRO A 192 8.87 -9.42 -13.91
CA PRO A 192 8.01 -8.22 -13.96
C PRO A 192 7.33 -7.80 -12.67
N LEU A 193 7.35 -8.66 -11.66
CA LEU A 193 6.59 -8.50 -10.42
C LEU A 193 7.48 -8.16 -9.22
N LEU A 194 8.81 -8.11 -9.42
CA LEU A 194 9.76 -7.72 -8.39
C LEU A 194 9.56 -6.25 -8.00
N GLY A 195 9.37 -6.00 -6.70
CA GLY A 195 9.11 -4.65 -6.18
C GLY A 195 7.77 -4.03 -6.57
N ALA A 196 6.88 -4.79 -7.23
CA ALA A 196 5.55 -4.31 -7.57
C ALA A 196 4.66 -4.17 -6.32
N ALA A 197 3.69 -3.26 -6.40
CA ALA A 197 2.67 -3.08 -5.40
C ALA A 197 1.77 -4.31 -5.25
N PHE A 198 1.11 -4.41 -4.09
CA PHE A 198 0.22 -5.52 -3.72
C PHE A 198 0.94 -6.88 -3.79
N ARG A 199 2.17 -6.93 -3.25
CA ARG A 199 3.02 -8.12 -3.18
C ARG A 199 3.51 -8.41 -1.74
N PRO A 200 3.87 -9.67 -1.43
CA PRO A 200 4.52 -9.99 -0.16
C PRO A 200 5.79 -9.17 0.06
N TYR A 201 6.05 -8.83 1.31
CA TYR A 201 7.38 -8.39 1.72
C TYR A 201 8.41 -9.52 1.58
N LEU A 202 9.66 -9.14 1.34
CA LEU A 202 10.80 -10.06 1.40
C LEU A 202 11.08 -10.47 2.84
N ARG A 203 11.52 -11.72 3.04
CA ARG A 203 12.00 -12.22 4.33
C ARG A 203 13.50 -12.49 4.25
N HIS A 204 14.29 -11.80 5.07
CA HIS A 204 15.72 -12.12 5.24
C HIS A 204 15.93 -13.37 6.09
N LEU A 205 15.00 -13.64 7.01
CA LEU A 205 14.97 -14.83 7.87
C LEU A 205 13.56 -15.45 7.84
N PRO A 206 13.43 -16.77 8.06
CA PRO A 206 12.14 -17.42 8.21
C PRO A 206 11.26 -16.74 9.27
N ALA A 207 9.94 -16.82 9.08
CA ALA A 207 9.00 -16.23 10.02
C ALA A 207 8.98 -17.02 11.35
N GLU A 208 9.18 -16.32 12.46
CA GLU A 208 8.97 -16.87 13.81
C GLU A 208 7.59 -16.43 14.31
N TYR A 209 6.70 -17.39 14.49
CA TYR A 209 5.39 -17.20 15.13
C TYR A 209 5.29 -18.12 16.33
N ASP A 210 4.75 -17.63 17.43
CA ASP A 210 4.45 -18.48 18.57
C ASP A 210 3.37 -19.48 18.14
N ASP A 211 3.71 -20.76 18.20
CA ASP A 211 2.73 -21.83 18.20
C ASP A 211 2.16 -21.99 19.63
N ALA A 212 1.09 -22.76 19.80
CA ALA A 212 0.55 -23.02 21.14
C ALA A 212 1.53 -23.77 22.07
N SER A 213 2.72 -24.17 21.56
CA SER A 213 3.67 -25.08 22.18
C SER A 213 4.83 -24.37 22.89
N ILE A 214 5.20 -23.15 22.50
CA ILE A 214 6.39 -22.46 23.02
C ILE A 214 5.99 -21.34 23.99
N ARG A 215 6.09 -21.62 25.30
CA ARG A 215 5.95 -20.60 26.36
C ARG A 215 7.28 -19.89 26.61
N VAL A 216 7.64 -18.95 25.74
CA VAL A 216 8.68 -17.96 26.07
C VAL A 216 8.01 -16.80 26.80
N THR A 217 8.43 -16.51 28.03
CA THR A 217 8.02 -15.33 28.79
C THR A 217 8.65 -14.08 28.18
N ARG A 218 7.94 -13.44 27.24
CA ARG A 218 8.33 -12.13 26.69
C ARG A 218 7.67 -11.01 27.51
N PRO A 219 8.37 -9.89 27.78
CA PRO A 219 7.72 -8.72 28.35
C PRO A 219 6.63 -8.21 27.41
N THR A 220 5.59 -7.62 27.97
CA THR A 220 4.54 -7.02 27.12
C THR A 220 5.12 -5.82 26.35
N ALA A 221 4.62 -5.56 25.15
CA ALA A 221 5.03 -4.38 24.38
C ALA A 221 4.77 -3.06 25.16
N ARG A 222 3.78 -3.06 26.07
CA ARG A 222 3.52 -1.94 26.98
C ARG A 222 4.64 -1.75 27.99
N GLU A 223 5.08 -2.82 28.66
CA GLU A 223 6.15 -2.74 29.64
C GLU A 223 7.47 -2.32 29.01
N ALA A 224 7.81 -2.89 27.84
CA ALA A 224 8.97 -2.46 27.08
C ALA A 224 8.90 -0.96 26.71
N SER A 225 7.73 -0.48 26.29
CA SER A 225 7.50 0.95 26.03
C SER A 225 7.74 1.82 27.27
N ARG A 226 7.15 1.45 28.41
CA ARG A 226 7.20 2.25 29.64
C ARG A 226 8.59 2.27 30.28
N ILE A 227 9.26 1.12 30.32
CA ILE A 227 10.52 0.94 31.03
C ILE A 227 11.71 1.38 30.16
N LEU A 228 11.74 0.96 28.90
CA LEU A 228 12.91 1.14 28.04
C LEU A 228 12.82 2.39 27.17
N LEU A 229 11.67 2.65 26.55
CA LEU A 229 11.58 3.64 25.48
C LEU A 229 11.08 5.02 25.91
N SER A 230 10.13 5.10 26.85
CA SER A 230 9.55 6.39 27.26
C SER A 230 10.55 7.22 28.06
N SER A 231 10.62 8.52 27.77
CA SER A 231 11.35 9.51 28.57
C SER A 231 10.80 10.91 28.33
N ALA A 232 10.62 11.69 29.41
CA ALA A 232 10.25 13.09 29.33
C ALA A 232 11.38 14.00 28.81
N GLN A 233 12.63 13.51 28.79
CA GLN A 233 13.77 14.29 28.35
C GLN A 233 13.85 14.34 26.82
N THR A 234 13.89 15.56 26.26
CA THR A 234 14.11 15.79 24.83
C THR A 234 15.59 16.09 24.58
N VAL A 235 16.32 15.08 24.13
CA VAL A 235 17.72 15.23 23.70
C VAL A 235 17.76 15.49 22.21
N VAL A 236 18.28 16.64 21.81
CA VAL A 236 18.36 17.05 20.40
C VAL A 236 19.72 16.72 19.76
N HIS A 237 19.73 16.68 18.44
CA HIS A 237 20.93 16.65 17.63
C HIS A 237 21.36 18.10 17.36
N ASP A 238 22.66 18.36 17.45
CA ASP A 238 23.28 19.68 17.28
C ASP A 238 23.36 20.12 15.81
N LYS A 239 23.56 19.19 14.89
CA LYS A 239 23.76 19.49 13.45
C LYS A 239 22.54 19.38 12.53
N PHE A 240 21.48 18.68 12.95
CA PHE A 240 20.37 18.32 12.06
C PHE A 240 19.05 18.89 12.56
N ASN A 241 18.17 19.25 11.62
CA ASN A 241 16.86 19.81 11.92
C ASN A 241 15.74 18.79 11.69
N THR A 242 14.54 19.16 12.10
CA THR A 242 13.38 18.25 12.17
C THR A 242 12.89 17.79 10.78
N LEU A 243 13.32 18.44 9.68
CA LEU A 243 13.08 17.92 8.33
C LEU A 243 13.66 16.51 8.14
N LEU A 244 14.73 16.15 8.86
CA LEU A 244 15.28 14.79 8.81
C LEU A 244 14.22 13.75 9.21
N MET A 245 13.50 13.98 10.32
CA MET A 245 12.41 13.10 10.74
C MET A 245 11.26 13.11 9.72
N GLN A 246 10.83 14.30 9.29
CA GLN A 246 9.67 14.43 8.42
C GLN A 246 9.90 13.82 7.03
N TRP A 247 11.11 13.98 6.48
CA TRP A 247 11.54 13.33 5.24
C TRP A 247 11.57 11.81 5.40
N GLY A 248 12.15 11.30 6.49
CA GLY A 248 12.18 9.85 6.77
C GLY A 248 10.77 9.24 6.77
N GLN A 249 9.80 9.92 7.37
CA GLN A 249 8.40 9.49 7.34
C GLN A 249 7.80 9.52 5.92
N PHE A 250 8.03 10.60 5.17
CA PHE A 250 7.56 10.70 3.79
C PHE A 250 8.11 9.56 2.92
N MET A 251 9.40 9.23 3.07
CA MET A 251 10.04 8.11 2.35
C MET A 251 9.55 6.73 2.79
N SER A 252 9.21 6.56 4.08
CA SER A 252 8.56 5.33 4.54
C SER A 252 7.22 5.13 3.85
N HIS A 253 6.54 6.22 3.51
CA HIS A 253 5.24 6.19 2.85
C HIS A 253 5.34 6.01 1.33
N ASP A 254 6.51 6.21 0.73
CA ASP A 254 6.75 5.86 -0.67
C ASP A 254 6.89 4.34 -0.79
N THR A 255 7.78 3.77 0.02
CA THR A 255 8.23 2.37 -0.16
C THR A 255 7.35 1.30 0.47
N ALA A 256 6.55 1.63 1.51
CA ALA A 256 5.80 0.61 2.23
C ALA A 256 4.46 1.07 2.82
N LYS A 257 3.46 0.22 2.65
CA LYS A 257 2.16 0.31 3.33
C LYS A 257 1.60 -1.09 3.59
N THR A 258 1.56 -1.48 4.86
CA THR A 258 1.02 -2.79 5.25
C THR A 258 -0.49 -2.73 5.39
N THR A 259 -1.21 -3.59 4.67
CA THR A 259 -2.66 -3.74 4.79
C THR A 259 -3.06 -4.16 6.21
N LEU A 260 -4.07 -3.52 6.79
CA LEU A 260 -4.61 -3.87 8.10
C LEU A 260 -5.97 -4.56 7.98
N GLN A 261 -6.24 -5.50 8.88
CA GLN A 261 -7.60 -5.98 9.11
C GLN A 261 -8.49 -4.84 9.64
N PRO A 262 -9.81 -4.83 9.36
CA PRO A 262 -10.70 -3.77 9.83
C PRO A 262 -10.65 -3.58 11.36
N SER A 263 -10.14 -2.43 11.80
CA SER A 263 -9.92 -2.13 13.22
C SER A 263 -11.20 -1.90 14.02
N ALA A 264 -12.30 -1.55 13.36
CA ALA A 264 -13.62 -1.38 13.98
C ALA A 264 -14.09 -2.66 14.71
N GLN A 265 -13.57 -3.83 14.33
CA GLN A 265 -13.90 -5.11 14.97
C GLN A 265 -13.01 -5.43 16.19
N CYS A 266 -12.03 -4.58 16.50
CA CYS A 266 -11.13 -4.71 17.66
C CYS A 266 -11.45 -3.66 18.74
N ALA A 267 -12.73 -3.33 18.93
CA ALA A 267 -13.18 -2.32 19.89
C ALA A 267 -13.09 -2.78 21.35
N THR A 268 -13.06 -4.10 21.60
CA THR A 268 -12.83 -4.69 22.92
C THR A 268 -11.40 -5.22 23.02
N CYS A 269 -10.94 -5.46 24.25
CA CYS A 269 -9.63 -6.08 24.50
C CYS A 269 -9.72 -7.61 24.64
N ASP A 270 -10.78 -8.18 24.08
CA ASP A 270 -10.87 -9.62 23.93
C ASP A 270 -10.07 -10.05 22.70
N PRO A 271 -9.33 -11.17 22.77
CA PRO A 271 -8.66 -11.70 21.61
C PRO A 271 -9.68 -12.15 20.59
N VAL A 272 -9.57 -11.63 19.37
CA VAL A 272 -10.32 -12.14 18.21
C VAL A 272 -9.33 -12.92 17.35
N PRO A 273 -9.41 -14.27 17.31
CA PRO A 273 -8.45 -15.10 16.59
C PRO A 273 -8.16 -14.59 15.18
N SER A 274 -6.88 -14.53 14.82
CA SER A 274 -6.37 -14.07 13.52
C SER A 274 -6.66 -12.62 13.12
N ARG A 275 -7.45 -11.86 13.90
CA ARG A 275 -7.85 -10.47 13.61
C ARG A 275 -7.37 -9.46 14.66
N CYS A 276 -7.65 -9.67 15.95
CA CYS A 276 -7.32 -8.72 17.00
C CYS A 276 -6.34 -9.34 17.99
N MET A 277 -5.30 -8.58 18.34
CA MET A 277 -4.31 -8.93 19.34
C MET A 277 -4.44 -7.94 20.52
N PRO A 278 -4.93 -8.40 21.68
CA PRO A 278 -4.98 -7.54 22.86
C PRO A 278 -3.56 -7.32 23.36
N VAL A 279 -3.23 -6.07 23.66
CA VAL A 279 -1.99 -5.77 24.37
C VAL A 279 -2.25 -6.02 25.84
N ARG A 280 -1.61 -7.06 26.39
CA ARG A 280 -1.63 -7.29 27.84
C ARG A 280 -0.95 -6.11 28.52
N ILE A 281 -1.62 -5.58 29.52
CA ILE A 281 -1.18 -4.39 30.25
C ILE A 281 -1.04 -4.79 31.72
N SER A 282 0.02 -4.31 32.36
CA SER A 282 0.30 -4.59 33.76
C SER A 282 -0.86 -4.09 34.64
N PRO A 283 -1.21 -4.77 35.75
CA PRO A 283 -2.22 -4.28 36.69
C PRO A 283 -1.98 -2.86 37.23
N LYS A 284 -0.74 -2.36 37.12
CA LYS A 284 -0.32 -1.00 37.52
C LYS A 284 -0.58 0.07 36.45
N ASP A 285 -1.28 -0.26 35.38
CA ASP A 285 -1.55 0.64 34.26
C ASP A 285 -3.04 0.62 33.91
N ASN A 286 -3.66 1.80 33.94
CA ASN A 286 -5.10 1.96 33.72
C ASN A 286 -5.49 2.03 32.24
N ASN A 287 -4.53 1.96 31.31
CA ASN A 287 -4.82 1.98 29.88
C ASN A 287 -5.20 0.58 29.38
N MET A 288 -6.05 0.51 28.35
CA MET A 288 -6.34 -0.71 27.61
C MET A 288 -6.06 -0.49 26.12
N ALA A 289 -5.56 -1.48 25.40
CA ALA A 289 -5.36 -1.37 23.96
C ALA A 289 -5.52 -2.72 23.25
N SER A 290 -6.30 -2.72 22.17
CA SER A 290 -6.45 -3.85 21.24
C SER A 290 -5.97 -3.41 19.86
N ILE A 291 -5.21 -4.27 19.20
CA ILE A 291 -4.56 -3.95 17.93
C ILE A 291 -5.05 -4.90 16.86
N SER A 292 -5.47 -4.33 15.73
CA SER A 292 -5.79 -5.11 14.53
C SER A 292 -4.51 -5.67 13.91
N ARG A 293 -4.51 -6.97 13.61
CA ARG A 293 -3.40 -7.64 12.92
C ARG A 293 -3.35 -7.19 11.46
N SER A 294 -2.14 -7.09 10.91
CA SER A 294 -1.95 -6.89 9.47
C SER A 294 -2.61 -8.00 8.66
N ALA A 295 -3.25 -7.68 7.54
CA ALA A 295 -3.93 -8.68 6.72
C ALA A 295 -2.93 -9.74 6.20
N PRO A 296 -3.30 -11.03 6.25
CA PRO A 296 -2.48 -12.08 5.69
C PRO A 296 -2.62 -12.09 4.17
N ILE A 297 -1.56 -12.51 3.48
CA ILE A 297 -1.70 -12.96 2.10
C ILE A 297 -2.52 -14.24 2.11
N CYS A 298 -3.50 -14.31 1.22
CA CYS A 298 -4.39 -15.46 1.16
C CYS A 298 -3.56 -16.74 0.92
N GLY A 299 -3.97 -17.85 1.55
CA GLY A 299 -3.20 -19.11 1.52
C GLY A 299 -2.09 -19.20 2.57
N THR A 300 -1.77 -18.10 3.27
CA THR A 300 -0.79 -18.07 4.38
C THR A 300 -1.45 -17.99 5.75
N GLY A 301 -0.72 -18.35 6.80
CA GLY A 301 -1.20 -18.30 8.20
C GLY A 301 -2.05 -19.50 8.64
N GLN A 302 -2.12 -20.56 7.82
CA GLN A 302 -2.75 -21.84 8.17
C GLN A 302 -1.73 -22.98 8.13
N ARG A 303 -1.31 -23.40 6.92
CA ARG A 303 -0.33 -24.48 6.70
C ARG A 303 1.08 -23.97 6.40
N VAL A 304 1.18 -22.73 5.95
CA VAL A 304 2.45 -22.01 5.74
C VAL A 304 2.44 -20.75 6.61
N PRO A 305 3.62 -20.26 7.05
CA PRO A 305 3.70 -19.07 7.89
C PRO A 305 2.98 -17.87 7.28
N ARG A 306 2.38 -17.02 8.13
CA ARG A 306 1.60 -15.86 7.70
C ARG A 306 2.50 -14.84 7.00
N GLU A 307 2.16 -14.41 5.79
CA GLU A 307 2.85 -13.32 5.10
C GLU A 307 2.01 -12.06 5.02
N GLN A 308 2.67 -10.91 5.05
CA GLN A 308 2.04 -9.59 4.98
C GLN A 308 2.25 -8.97 3.59
N LEU A 309 1.29 -8.15 3.17
CA LEU A 309 1.25 -7.49 1.88
C LEU A 309 1.78 -6.05 1.98
N ASN A 310 2.60 -5.64 1.00
CA ASN A 310 2.88 -4.23 0.71
C ASN A 310 1.86 -3.72 -0.32
N GLU A 311 1.09 -2.68 0.00
CA GLU A 311 0.21 -2.00 -0.96
C GLU A 311 0.94 -1.02 -1.87
N ASN A 312 2.18 -0.66 -1.53
CA ASN A 312 2.97 0.30 -2.28
C ASN A 312 3.99 -0.39 -3.20
N THR A 313 4.47 0.35 -4.20
CA THR A 313 5.68 -0.04 -4.92
C THR A 313 6.88 -0.04 -3.97
N ALA A 314 7.85 -0.92 -4.21
CA ALA A 314 9.08 -0.95 -3.41
C ALA A 314 10.09 0.13 -3.82
N PHE A 315 9.83 0.80 -4.94
CA PHE A 315 10.73 1.77 -5.53
C PHE A 315 10.56 3.14 -4.88
N VAL A 316 11.62 3.94 -4.95
CA VAL A 316 11.54 5.37 -4.64
C VAL A 316 11.08 6.08 -5.90
N ASP A 317 9.77 6.23 -6.07
CA ASP A 317 9.15 6.72 -7.31
C ASP A 317 8.10 7.81 -7.07
N ALA A 318 8.08 8.37 -5.86
CA ALA A 318 7.13 9.40 -5.43
C ALA A 318 5.66 8.92 -5.50
N SER A 319 5.42 7.62 -5.29
CA SER A 319 4.09 7.03 -5.14
C SER A 319 3.18 7.71 -4.10
N PRO A 320 3.65 8.44 -3.05
CA PRO A 320 2.75 9.17 -2.16
C PRO A 320 1.93 10.25 -2.87
N LEU A 321 2.42 10.75 -4.01
CA LEU A 321 1.72 11.70 -4.87
C LEU A 321 0.86 10.99 -5.89
N TYR A 322 1.41 9.96 -6.54
CA TYR A 322 0.87 9.36 -7.76
C TYR A 322 0.08 8.06 -7.54
N GLY A 323 0.05 7.57 -6.31
CA GLY A 323 -0.55 6.30 -5.94
C GLY A 323 0.23 5.10 -6.49
N SER A 324 -0.15 3.91 -5.99
CA SER A 324 0.39 2.63 -6.45
C SER A 324 -0.58 1.85 -7.34
N SER A 325 -1.62 2.53 -7.84
CA SER A 325 -2.67 1.96 -8.68
C SER A 325 -3.16 2.99 -9.70
N SER A 326 -3.14 2.64 -10.98
CA SER A 326 -3.69 3.53 -12.02
C SER A 326 -5.21 3.67 -11.92
N LYS A 327 -5.91 2.71 -11.28
CA LYS A 327 -7.36 2.82 -11.00
C LYS A 327 -7.68 4.01 -10.10
N ASP A 328 -6.79 4.31 -9.15
CA ASP A 328 -6.98 5.40 -8.20
C ASP A 328 -6.51 6.76 -8.76
N LEU A 329 -5.82 6.77 -9.92
CA LEU A 329 -5.22 7.98 -10.51
C LEU A 329 -6.22 9.13 -10.69
N HIS A 330 -7.46 8.82 -11.09
CA HIS A 330 -8.51 9.83 -11.28
C HIS A 330 -8.85 10.61 -10.00
N LYS A 331 -8.51 10.09 -8.81
CA LYS A 331 -8.75 10.75 -7.52
C LYS A 331 -7.87 11.98 -7.34
N PHE A 332 -6.64 11.97 -7.88
CA PHE A 332 -5.64 13.03 -7.65
C PHE A 332 -4.99 13.60 -8.91
N ARG A 333 -5.12 12.97 -10.09
CA ARG A 333 -4.74 13.56 -11.38
C ARG A 333 -5.89 14.36 -11.98
N ASP A 334 -5.58 15.49 -12.60
CA ASP A 334 -6.58 16.34 -13.24
C ASP A 334 -6.88 15.88 -14.67
N GLY A 335 -7.81 14.91 -14.78
CA GLY A 335 -8.26 14.37 -16.06
C GLY A 335 -7.11 13.85 -16.92
N ARG A 336 -7.08 14.25 -18.20
CA ARG A 336 -5.98 13.95 -19.14
C ARG A 336 -4.97 15.09 -19.24
N THR A 337 -4.98 16.05 -18.33
CA THR A 337 -3.98 17.12 -18.30
C THR A 337 -2.64 16.59 -17.76
N GLY A 338 -1.61 17.43 -17.81
CA GLY A 338 -0.32 17.17 -17.17
C GLY A 338 -0.27 17.45 -15.67
N PHE A 339 -1.37 17.84 -15.04
CA PHE A 339 -1.38 18.37 -13.68
C PHE A 339 -1.99 17.39 -12.68
N LEU A 340 -1.57 17.53 -11.42
CA LEU A 340 -2.27 16.98 -10.26
C LEU A 340 -3.35 17.97 -9.80
N LYS A 341 -4.48 17.42 -9.34
CA LYS A 341 -5.58 18.19 -8.79
C LYS A 341 -5.10 18.96 -7.56
N MET A 342 -5.50 20.22 -7.47
CA MET A 342 -5.34 21.06 -6.28
C MET A 342 -6.63 21.85 -6.05
N SER A 343 -6.87 22.23 -4.80
CA SER A 343 -7.99 23.09 -4.43
C SER A 343 -7.49 24.41 -3.91
N ARG A 344 -8.12 25.51 -4.35
CA ARG A 344 -7.91 26.82 -3.76
C ARG A 344 -8.85 26.98 -2.55
N PHE A 345 -8.29 27.32 -1.39
CA PHE A 345 -9.05 27.57 -0.17
C PHE A 345 -8.29 28.55 0.73
N ASN A 346 -8.97 29.58 1.28
CA ASN A 346 -8.34 30.63 2.11
C ASN A 346 -7.03 31.19 1.53
N ASN A 347 -7.04 31.54 0.23
CA ASN A 347 -5.86 32.01 -0.53
C ASN A 347 -4.67 31.04 -0.62
N GLN A 348 -4.87 29.76 -0.28
CA GLN A 348 -3.86 28.71 -0.38
C GLN A 348 -4.20 27.71 -1.48
N MET A 349 -3.17 27.18 -2.13
CA MET A 349 -3.29 26.02 -3.02
C MET A 349 -2.96 24.76 -2.22
N VAL A 350 -3.96 23.94 -1.92
CA VAL A 350 -3.83 22.72 -1.11
C VAL A 350 -4.25 21.49 -1.90
N LEU A 351 -4.03 20.30 -1.34
CA LEU A 351 -4.52 19.06 -1.92
C LEU A 351 -6.06 19.07 -2.02
N PRO A 352 -6.65 18.29 -2.94
CA PRO A 352 -8.09 18.20 -3.07
C PRO A 352 -8.76 17.70 -1.78
N PHE A 353 -9.86 18.35 -1.41
CA PHE A 353 -10.71 17.94 -0.30
C PHE A 353 -12.14 18.44 -0.54
N ASP A 354 -13.08 17.91 0.24
CA ASP A 354 -14.46 18.38 0.23
C ASP A 354 -14.57 19.71 1.01
N GLN A 355 -14.67 20.82 0.28
CA GLN A 355 -14.75 22.16 0.87
C GLN A 355 -16.05 22.40 1.64
N SER A 356 -17.13 21.69 1.32
CA SER A 356 -18.42 21.82 2.02
C SER A 356 -18.32 21.42 3.50
N LYS A 357 -17.32 20.59 3.84
CA LYS A 357 -17.02 20.16 5.21
C LYS A 357 -16.22 21.15 6.03
N CYS A 358 -15.95 22.35 5.49
CA CYS A 358 -15.16 23.39 6.14
C CYS A 358 -15.80 24.78 6.01
N ALA A 359 -16.96 24.94 6.64
CA ALA A 359 -17.68 26.22 6.67
C ALA A 359 -16.98 27.28 7.55
N SER A 360 -16.32 26.84 8.63
CA SER A 360 -15.54 27.71 9.53
C SER A 360 -14.41 26.91 10.19
N LYS A 361 -13.51 27.61 10.90
CA LYS A 361 -12.39 27.01 11.64
C LYS A 361 -12.84 25.88 12.58
N ASP A 362 -13.91 26.13 13.35
CA ASP A 362 -14.40 25.17 14.36
C ASP A 362 -15.28 24.07 13.75
N LYS A 363 -15.76 24.27 12.52
CA LYS A 363 -16.60 23.32 11.77
C LYS A 363 -15.89 22.84 10.50
N CYS A 364 -14.63 22.42 10.65
CA CYS A 364 -13.84 21.88 9.53
C CYS A 364 -13.36 20.45 9.81
N THR A 365 -13.83 19.51 9.00
CA THR A 365 -13.44 18.09 9.02
C THR A 365 -12.74 17.68 7.72
N ALA A 366 -11.91 18.58 7.17
CA ALA A 366 -11.17 18.34 5.93
C ALA A 366 -10.32 17.08 5.99
N THR A 367 -10.38 16.30 4.91
CA THR A 367 -9.51 15.16 4.64
C THR A 367 -8.96 15.33 3.24
N PHE A 368 -7.64 15.47 3.13
CA PHE A 368 -6.96 15.62 1.84
C PHE A 368 -6.93 14.30 1.07
N THR A 369 -7.02 14.41 -0.25
CA THR A 369 -6.89 13.31 -1.20
C THR A 369 -5.51 13.36 -1.85
N ALA A 370 -4.78 12.25 -1.82
CA ALA A 370 -3.46 12.09 -2.44
C ALA A 370 -3.25 10.62 -2.86
N GLY A 371 -2.10 10.32 -3.47
CA GLY A 371 -1.70 8.96 -3.82
C GLY A 371 -1.58 8.02 -2.62
N ASP A 372 -1.15 8.55 -1.46
CA ASP A 372 -1.15 7.82 -0.19
C ASP A 372 -2.18 8.41 0.80
N ILE A 373 -3.07 7.55 1.30
CA ILE A 373 -4.17 7.94 2.20
C ILE A 373 -3.69 8.44 3.57
N ARG A 374 -2.46 8.08 3.98
CA ARG A 374 -1.87 8.48 5.26
C ARG A 374 -1.40 9.92 5.26
N VAL A 375 -1.53 10.65 4.15
CA VAL A 375 -1.28 12.09 4.06
C VAL A 375 -1.89 12.85 5.24
N ASN A 376 -3.08 12.45 5.71
CA ASN A 376 -3.80 13.10 6.81
C ASN A 376 -3.36 12.69 8.23
N LEU A 377 -2.37 11.80 8.38
CA LEU A 377 -1.93 11.36 9.72
C LEU A 377 -1.42 12.54 10.56
N PHE A 378 -0.56 13.37 9.96
CA PHE A 378 0.07 14.51 10.63
C PHE A 378 0.12 15.69 9.67
N ILE A 379 -0.10 16.90 10.18
CA ILE A 379 0.01 18.14 9.39
C ILE A 379 1.38 18.30 8.69
N GLY A 380 2.46 17.79 9.29
CA GLY A 380 3.80 17.88 8.72
C GLY A 380 3.91 17.04 7.46
N LEU A 381 3.31 15.85 7.48
CA LEU A 381 3.20 14.98 6.33
C LEU A 381 2.29 15.58 5.25
N SER A 382 1.10 16.09 5.63
CA SER A 382 0.24 16.85 4.71
C SER A 382 0.99 17.98 4.03
N SER A 383 1.85 18.69 4.77
CA SER A 383 2.66 19.80 4.25
C SER A 383 3.66 19.32 3.18
N MET A 384 4.32 18.19 3.38
CA MET A 384 5.22 17.59 2.38
C MET A 384 4.48 17.17 1.11
N HIS A 385 3.31 16.54 1.24
CA HIS A 385 2.51 16.18 0.07
C HIS A 385 2.05 17.43 -0.71
N ILE A 386 1.55 18.46 -0.02
CA ILE A 386 1.16 19.73 -0.67
C ILE A 386 2.36 20.35 -1.39
N LEU A 387 3.54 20.38 -0.76
CA LEU A 387 4.76 20.93 -1.35
C LEU A 387 5.13 20.22 -2.65
N PHE A 388 5.21 18.89 -2.65
CA PHE A 388 5.58 18.15 -3.85
C PHE A 388 4.48 18.15 -4.93
N THR A 389 3.21 18.23 -4.55
CA THR A 389 2.12 18.43 -5.54
C THR A 389 2.21 19.80 -6.20
N ARG A 390 2.56 20.85 -5.45
CA ARG A 390 2.86 22.18 -6.02
C ARG A 390 4.06 22.10 -6.96
N GLU A 391 5.11 21.36 -6.58
CA GLU A 391 6.31 21.20 -7.40
C GLU A 391 6.03 20.48 -8.72
N HIS A 392 5.25 19.38 -8.68
CA HIS A 392 4.76 18.73 -9.90
C HIS A 392 4.05 19.72 -10.81
N ASN A 393 3.09 20.49 -10.29
CA ASN A 393 2.33 21.44 -11.11
C ASN A 393 3.20 22.59 -11.63
N ARG A 394 4.23 23.01 -10.88
CA ARG A 394 5.22 24.01 -11.31
C ARG A 394 6.05 23.50 -12.49
N ILE A 395 6.56 22.27 -12.41
CA ILE A 395 7.33 21.61 -13.47
C ILE A 395 6.45 21.35 -14.70
N ALA A 396 5.24 20.81 -14.51
CA ALA A 396 4.28 20.59 -15.59
C ALA A 396 3.95 21.89 -16.33
N ALA A 397 3.73 23.00 -15.63
CA ALA A 397 3.48 24.30 -16.26
C ALA A 397 4.69 24.78 -17.09
N ALA A 398 5.92 24.54 -16.62
CA ALA A 398 7.13 24.89 -17.34
C ALA A 398 7.30 24.02 -18.61
N LEU A 399 7.14 22.70 -18.48
CA LEU A 399 7.23 21.76 -19.60
C LEU A 399 6.16 22.00 -20.66
N MET A 400 4.94 22.39 -20.24
CA MET A 400 3.86 22.76 -21.15
C MET A 400 4.21 23.98 -22.01
N ARG A 401 4.88 25.00 -21.43
CA ARG A 401 5.35 26.17 -22.17
C ARG A 401 6.49 25.84 -23.13
N LEU A 402 7.42 24.99 -22.70
CA LEU A 402 8.57 24.57 -23.50
C LEU A 402 8.17 23.63 -24.64
N ASN A 403 7.13 22.82 -24.45
CA ASN A 403 6.68 21.81 -25.39
C ASN A 403 5.17 21.91 -25.66
N PRO A 404 4.70 22.94 -26.40
CA PRO A 404 3.26 23.16 -26.62
C PRO A 404 2.54 22.01 -27.34
N SER A 405 3.28 21.16 -28.06
CA SER A 405 2.74 20.01 -28.80
C SER A 405 2.56 18.74 -27.95
N TRP A 406 3.03 18.73 -26.70
CA TRP A 406 2.91 17.54 -25.85
C TRP A 406 1.46 17.33 -25.39
N SER A 407 1.00 16.08 -25.45
CA SER A 407 -0.26 15.70 -24.81
C SER A 407 -0.15 15.80 -23.29
N GLY A 408 -1.28 15.98 -22.61
CA GLY A 408 -1.29 16.02 -21.15
C GLY A 408 -0.82 14.71 -20.50
N ASP A 409 -1.01 13.55 -21.15
CA ASP A 409 -0.43 12.28 -20.71
C ASP A 409 1.10 12.27 -20.75
N ARG A 410 1.70 12.77 -21.83
CA ARG A 410 3.16 12.92 -21.91
C ARG A 410 3.65 13.91 -20.87
N LEU A 411 3.00 15.06 -20.75
CA LEU A 411 3.34 16.08 -19.77
C LEU A 411 3.33 15.54 -18.34
N PHE A 412 2.29 14.78 -17.98
CA PHE A 412 2.17 14.15 -16.68
C PHE A 412 3.31 13.16 -16.41
N GLN A 413 3.62 12.26 -17.36
CA GLN A 413 4.64 11.23 -17.17
C GLN A 413 6.05 11.81 -17.10
N GLU A 414 6.38 12.79 -17.92
CA GLU A 414 7.67 13.48 -17.88
C GLU A 414 7.84 14.26 -16.56
N THR A 415 6.79 14.95 -16.12
CA THR A 415 6.79 15.64 -14.82
C THR A 415 6.95 14.64 -13.67
N ARG A 416 6.19 13.53 -13.68
CA ARG A 416 6.30 12.45 -12.68
C ARG A 416 7.71 11.87 -12.63
N LYS A 417 8.34 11.68 -13.78
CA LYS A 417 9.72 11.17 -13.89
C LYS A 417 10.73 12.13 -13.24
N ILE A 418 10.59 13.44 -13.47
CA ILE A 418 11.47 14.46 -12.86
C ILE A 418 11.28 14.50 -11.35
N VAL A 419 10.04 14.59 -10.85
CA VAL A 419 9.77 14.62 -9.40
C VAL A 419 10.26 13.34 -8.71
N GLY A 420 10.08 12.18 -9.34
CA GLY A 420 10.65 10.92 -8.83
C GLY A 420 12.19 10.98 -8.72
N ALA A 421 12.86 11.60 -9.70
CA ALA A 421 14.31 11.80 -9.66
C ALA A 421 14.73 12.80 -8.57
N GLU A 422 13.98 13.87 -8.33
CA GLU A 422 14.22 14.81 -7.22
C GLU A 422 14.14 14.10 -5.87
N VAL A 423 13.09 13.30 -5.66
CA VAL A 423 12.91 12.51 -4.43
C VAL A 423 14.07 11.52 -4.25
N GLN A 424 14.50 10.82 -5.31
CA GLN A 424 15.67 9.95 -5.27
C GLN A 424 16.95 10.74 -4.95
N ALA A 425 17.16 11.90 -5.56
CA ALA A 425 18.34 12.71 -5.34
C ALA A 425 18.43 13.16 -3.87
N ILE A 426 17.34 13.69 -3.30
CA ILE A 426 17.28 14.09 -1.89
C ILE A 426 17.53 12.87 -0.99
N LEU A 427 16.92 11.72 -1.28
CA LEU A 427 17.11 10.51 -0.49
C LEU A 427 18.58 10.07 -0.46
N TYR A 428 19.19 9.86 -1.63
CA TYR A 428 20.53 9.25 -1.72
C TYR A 428 21.67 10.24 -1.49
N LYS A 429 21.51 11.52 -1.83
CA LYS A 429 22.57 12.53 -1.67
C LYS A 429 22.49 13.28 -0.35
N GLU A 430 21.30 13.46 0.23
CA GLU A 430 21.14 14.31 1.40
C GLU A 430 20.70 13.56 2.65
N PHE A 431 19.75 12.63 2.53
CA PHE A 431 19.16 11.95 3.67
C PHE A 431 19.99 10.76 4.15
N LEU A 432 20.24 9.78 3.27
CA LEU A 432 20.94 8.55 3.64
C LEU A 432 22.35 8.79 4.20
N PRO A 433 23.17 9.73 3.67
CA PRO A 433 24.47 10.02 4.28
C PRO A 433 24.37 10.53 5.72
N LYS A 434 23.31 11.28 6.06
CA LYS A 434 23.09 11.78 7.43
C LYS A 434 22.58 10.68 8.38
N VAL A 435 21.83 9.72 7.86
CA VAL A 435 21.28 8.60 8.65
C VAL A 435 22.31 7.50 8.86
N LEU A 436 23.04 7.12 7.80
CA LEU A 436 24.00 6.01 7.84
C LEU A 436 25.40 6.45 8.29
N GLY A 437 25.74 7.74 8.14
CA GLY A 437 27.06 8.27 8.49
C GLY A 437 28.17 7.48 7.82
N ASN A 438 29.14 7.01 8.62
CA ASN A 438 30.30 6.24 8.15
C ASN A 438 29.90 4.92 7.46
N SER A 439 28.72 4.38 7.74
CA SER A 439 28.21 3.15 7.11
C SER A 439 27.73 3.35 5.66
N MET A 440 27.56 4.60 5.20
CA MET A 440 27.05 4.91 3.85
C MET A 440 27.93 4.31 2.75
N ALA A 441 29.25 4.50 2.85
CA ALA A 441 30.19 4.00 1.85
C ALA A 441 30.22 2.46 1.79
N ALA A 442 30.14 1.80 2.95
CA ALA A 442 30.20 0.34 3.05
C ALA A 442 28.91 -0.36 2.59
N HIS A 443 27.74 0.26 2.79
CA HIS A 443 26.45 -0.40 2.53
C HIS A 443 25.78 0.05 1.22
N ILE A 444 25.96 1.30 0.80
CA ILE A 444 25.32 1.86 -0.40
C ILE A 444 26.36 2.10 -1.50
N GLY A 445 27.49 2.74 -1.15
CA GLY A 445 28.57 3.02 -2.09
C GLY A 445 28.17 3.90 -3.28
N PRO A 446 29.06 4.07 -4.28
CA PRO A 446 28.73 4.72 -5.53
C PRO A 446 27.81 3.84 -6.40
N TYR A 447 26.97 4.47 -7.21
CA TYR A 447 26.08 3.73 -8.12
C TYR A 447 26.84 3.18 -9.32
N GLU A 448 26.81 1.85 -9.50
CA GLU A 448 27.51 1.14 -10.59
C GLU A 448 26.61 0.81 -11.79
N GLY A 449 25.39 1.34 -11.82
CA GLY A 449 24.39 1.02 -12.85
C GLY A 449 23.36 0.00 -12.40
N TYR A 450 22.38 -0.23 -13.26
CA TYR A 450 21.26 -1.14 -13.00
C TYR A 450 21.70 -2.59 -13.07
N LYS A 451 21.41 -3.36 -12.02
CA LYS A 451 21.70 -4.80 -11.93
C LYS A 451 20.37 -5.57 -11.91
N PRO A 452 19.98 -6.29 -12.98
CA PRO A 452 18.67 -6.95 -13.08
C PRO A 452 18.49 -8.11 -12.07
N ASN A 453 19.59 -8.63 -11.51
CA ASN A 453 19.54 -9.73 -10.55
C ASN A 453 19.30 -9.29 -9.10
N VAL A 454 19.27 -7.97 -8.83
CA VAL A 454 18.97 -7.45 -7.49
C VAL A 454 17.46 -7.52 -7.24
N ASP A 455 17.07 -8.05 -6.08
CA ASP A 455 15.67 -8.02 -5.63
C ASP A 455 15.37 -6.67 -4.94
N PRO A 456 14.52 -5.81 -5.52
CA PRO A 456 14.18 -4.51 -4.95
C PRO A 456 13.07 -4.61 -3.88
N THR A 457 12.53 -5.79 -3.62
CA THR A 457 11.37 -5.96 -2.72
C THR A 457 11.72 -5.54 -1.30
N ILE A 458 10.90 -4.66 -0.71
CA ILE A 458 11.07 -4.22 0.68
C ILE A 458 10.98 -5.43 1.62
N SER A 459 11.92 -5.52 2.56
CA SER A 459 11.91 -6.59 3.55
C SER A 459 10.95 -6.30 4.70
N ASN A 460 10.37 -7.36 5.26
CA ASN A 460 9.43 -7.27 6.37
C ASN A 460 10.08 -6.60 7.60
N VAL A 461 11.32 -6.97 7.91
CA VAL A 461 12.07 -6.38 9.04
C VAL A 461 12.36 -4.90 8.83
N PHE A 462 12.56 -4.44 7.59
CA PHE A 462 12.79 -3.03 7.29
C PHE A 462 11.55 -2.19 7.61
N THR A 463 10.38 -2.57 7.09
CA THR A 463 9.13 -1.82 7.28
C THR A 463 8.56 -1.95 8.70
N THR A 464 8.72 -3.12 9.31
CA THR A 464 8.11 -3.43 10.62
C THR A 464 8.99 -2.94 11.76
N SER A 465 10.32 -2.89 11.61
CA SER A 465 11.23 -2.56 12.72
C SER A 465 12.27 -1.50 12.34
N ALA A 466 13.20 -1.80 11.43
CA ALA A 466 14.42 -1.00 11.26
C ALA A 466 14.14 0.46 10.87
N TYR A 467 13.26 0.69 9.89
CA TYR A 467 12.96 2.04 9.39
C TYR A 467 12.02 2.84 10.32
N ARG A 468 11.67 2.28 11.48
CA ARG A 468 10.82 2.92 12.51
C ARG A 468 11.63 3.72 13.52
N PHE A 469 12.96 3.74 13.41
CA PHE A 469 13.85 4.57 14.26
C PHE A 469 13.44 6.05 14.28
N GLY A 470 12.87 6.56 13.17
CA GLY A 470 12.37 7.93 13.05
C GLY A 470 11.30 8.31 14.08
N HIS A 471 10.60 7.35 14.68
CA HIS A 471 9.63 7.63 15.74
C HIS A 471 10.26 8.17 17.02
N GLY A 472 11.52 7.83 17.30
CA GLY A 472 12.29 8.46 18.38
C GLY A 472 12.61 9.94 18.11
N MET A 473 12.63 10.34 16.84
CA MET A 473 12.99 11.69 16.38
C MET A 473 11.80 12.66 16.34
N LEU A 474 10.59 12.20 16.67
CA LEU A 474 9.39 13.02 16.72
C LEU A 474 9.53 14.12 17.77
N GLN A 475 9.22 15.35 17.37
CA GLN A 475 9.12 16.49 18.28
C GLN A 475 7.78 16.47 19.00
N GLU A 476 7.75 16.99 20.23
CA GLU A 476 6.51 17.15 20.98
C GLU A 476 5.71 18.39 20.58
N PHE A 477 6.35 19.33 19.89
CA PHE A 477 5.80 20.64 19.62
C PHE A 477 6.10 21.08 18.20
N TYR A 478 5.06 21.48 17.47
CA TYR A 478 5.18 22.15 16.18
C TYR A 478 5.45 23.63 16.42
N LYS A 479 6.73 24.01 16.37
CA LYS A 479 7.12 25.41 16.28
C LYS A 479 6.62 25.97 14.93
N ARG A 480 5.83 27.04 14.95
CA ARG A 480 5.33 27.72 13.75
C ARG A 480 5.80 29.17 13.77
N ILE A 481 6.70 29.50 12.86
CA ILE A 481 7.29 30.84 12.75
C ILE A 481 6.79 31.57 11.52
N ASP A 482 7.08 32.86 11.37
CA ASP A 482 6.89 33.68 10.17
C ASP A 482 8.25 33.92 9.44
N PHE A 483 8.28 34.82 8.45
CA PHE A 483 9.49 35.14 7.69
C PHE A 483 10.54 35.90 8.51
N SER A 484 10.15 36.57 9.60
CA SER A 484 11.07 37.26 10.52
C SER A 484 11.74 36.30 11.52
N GLY A 485 11.28 35.04 11.58
CA GLY A 485 11.72 34.07 12.58
C GLY A 485 10.94 34.14 13.89
N ALA A 486 10.00 35.09 14.02
CA ALA A 486 9.08 35.19 15.15
C ALA A 486 7.97 34.13 15.06
N ASN A 487 7.30 33.84 16.18
CA ASN A 487 6.13 32.96 16.17
C ASN A 487 4.98 33.62 15.41
N ILE A 488 4.24 32.83 14.61
CA ILE A 488 3.02 33.35 13.96
C ILE A 488 1.95 33.69 15.00
N SER A 489 0.99 34.54 14.63
CA SER A 489 -0.16 34.91 15.49
C SER A 489 -0.97 33.71 16.01
N HIS A 490 -0.98 32.60 15.27
CA HIS A 490 -1.67 31.37 15.66
C HIS A 490 -0.85 30.49 16.61
N GLY A 491 0.38 30.88 16.97
CA GLY A 491 1.28 30.16 17.88
C GLY A 491 1.75 28.80 17.36
N GLY A 492 2.59 28.11 18.12
CA GLY A 492 2.84 26.67 17.93
C GLY A 492 1.83 25.81 18.69
N PHE A 493 1.91 24.49 18.55
CA PHE A 493 1.04 23.57 19.30
C PHE A 493 1.67 22.19 19.48
N PHE A 494 1.14 21.41 20.42
CA PHE A 494 1.63 20.06 20.70
C PHE A 494 1.37 19.12 19.51
N PHE A 495 2.32 18.19 19.26
CA PHE A 495 2.27 17.26 18.13
C PHE A 495 0.92 16.53 18.01
N GLY A 496 0.37 16.06 19.14
CA GLY A 496 -0.92 15.39 19.22
C GLY A 496 -2.11 16.21 18.71
N GLU A 497 -2.06 17.54 18.78
CA GLU A 497 -3.12 18.42 18.28
C GLU A 497 -3.11 18.55 16.75
N GLY A 498 -2.02 18.14 16.09
CA GLY A 498 -1.92 18.08 14.63
C GLY A 498 -2.38 16.76 14.02
N VAL A 499 -2.69 15.75 14.84
CA VAL A 499 -2.98 14.39 14.36
C VAL A 499 -4.41 14.33 13.81
N PHE A 500 -4.56 13.98 12.54
CA PHE A 500 -5.85 14.01 11.82
C PHE A 500 -6.55 15.39 11.81
N LYS A 501 -5.80 16.48 11.97
CA LYS A 501 -6.35 17.85 12.03
C LYS A 501 -5.92 18.71 10.84
N SER A 502 -6.19 18.24 9.61
CA SER A 502 -5.88 18.98 8.37
C SER A 502 -6.51 20.38 8.31
N GLY A 503 -7.61 20.63 9.03
CA GLY A 503 -8.21 21.96 9.19
C GLY A 503 -7.25 23.02 9.77
N LYS A 504 -6.25 22.62 10.56
CA LYS A 504 -5.22 23.55 11.05
C LYS A 504 -4.39 24.15 9.92
N ILE A 505 -4.09 23.40 8.86
CA ILE A 505 -3.40 23.94 7.68
C ILE A 505 -4.31 24.97 6.99
N LEU A 506 -5.59 24.64 6.83
CA LEU A 506 -6.55 25.46 6.09
C LEU A 506 -6.88 26.80 6.77
N PHE A 507 -6.89 26.85 8.10
CA PHE A 507 -7.32 28.03 8.86
C PHE A 507 -6.22 28.67 9.72
N GLU A 508 -5.06 28.04 9.90
CA GLU A 508 -4.04 28.52 10.84
C GLU A 508 -2.66 28.74 10.18
N GLY A 509 -2.65 29.40 9.02
CA GLY A 509 -1.43 29.91 8.38
C GLY A 509 -0.79 29.00 7.33
N GLY A 510 -1.42 27.88 6.96
CA GLY A 510 -0.95 27.03 5.87
C GLY A 510 0.28 26.20 6.20
N ILE A 511 1.02 25.80 5.16
CA ILE A 511 2.17 24.90 5.29
C ILE A 511 3.48 25.63 5.61
N ASP A 512 3.61 26.89 5.19
CA ASP A 512 4.87 27.63 5.27
C ASP A 512 5.40 27.77 6.71
N PRO A 513 4.57 28.13 7.71
CA PRO A 513 5.03 28.19 9.11
C PRO A 513 5.49 26.83 9.65
N ILE A 514 4.87 25.74 9.19
CA ILE A 514 5.22 24.37 9.60
C ILE A 514 6.57 23.98 9.00
N LEU A 515 6.76 24.21 7.70
CA LEU A 515 8.02 23.92 7.01
C LEU A 515 9.17 24.75 7.57
N ARG A 516 8.96 26.05 7.81
CA ARG A 516 9.95 26.92 8.47
C ARG A 516 10.25 26.45 9.91
N GLY A 517 9.23 26.00 10.63
CA GLY A 517 9.38 25.33 11.92
C GLY A 517 10.33 24.13 11.88
N PHE A 518 10.15 23.25 10.88
CA PHE A 518 11.02 22.09 10.72
C PHE A 518 12.46 22.45 10.36
N MET A 519 12.66 23.48 9.55
CA MET A 519 14.00 23.97 9.20
C MET A 519 14.75 24.56 10.41
N MET A 520 14.03 25.24 11.30
CA MET A 520 14.62 25.97 12.43
C MET A 520 14.68 25.19 13.75
N THR A 521 14.08 23.99 13.80
CA THR A 521 14.02 23.19 15.04
C THR A 521 15.00 22.02 14.95
N PRO A 522 16.02 21.95 15.83
CA PRO A 522 16.93 20.80 15.91
C PRO A 522 16.17 19.49 16.10
N VAL A 523 16.55 18.43 15.40
CA VAL A 523 15.85 17.14 15.48
C VAL A 523 16.14 16.43 16.80
N LYS A 524 15.16 15.72 17.34
CA LYS A 524 15.36 14.87 18.51
C LYS A 524 16.17 13.62 18.15
N ARG A 525 17.06 13.18 19.05
CA ARG A 525 17.82 11.92 18.87
C ARG A 525 16.87 10.71 18.98
N PRO A 526 17.07 9.64 18.19
CA PRO A 526 16.12 8.52 18.07
C PRO A 526 16.02 7.58 19.28
N HIS A 527 16.90 7.71 20.29
CA HIS A 527 17.08 6.71 21.36
C HIS A 527 15.86 6.48 22.26
N ARG A 528 15.09 7.54 22.58
CA ARG A 528 13.93 7.46 23.48
C ARG A 528 12.76 8.22 22.88
N MET A 529 11.54 7.82 23.20
CA MET A 529 10.30 8.47 22.74
C MET A 529 9.68 9.28 23.87
N THR A 530 9.02 10.38 23.52
CA THR A 530 8.41 11.24 24.54
C THR A 530 7.01 10.75 24.93
N PRO A 531 6.50 11.12 26.12
CA PRO A 531 5.16 10.74 26.55
C PRO A 531 4.05 11.22 25.61
N SER A 532 4.26 12.30 24.85
CA SER A 532 3.30 12.72 23.82
C SER A 532 3.05 11.62 22.77
N ILE A 533 4.09 10.83 22.45
CA ILE A 533 4.01 9.70 21.53
C ILE A 533 3.67 8.40 22.25
N THR A 534 4.25 8.17 23.44
CA THR A 534 4.05 6.90 24.14
C THR A 534 2.73 6.81 24.91
N GLU A 535 2.04 7.92 25.15
CA GLU A 535 0.80 7.97 25.94
C GLU A 535 -0.35 8.69 25.23
N LYS A 536 -0.08 9.69 24.39
CA LYS A 536 -1.10 10.65 23.92
C LYS A 536 -1.24 10.77 22.40
N MET A 537 -0.59 9.91 21.62
CA MET A 537 -0.35 10.13 20.19
C MET A 537 -1.62 10.35 19.36
N PHE A 538 -2.73 9.69 19.68
CA PHE A 538 -3.99 9.83 18.95
C PHE A 538 -5.09 10.52 19.77
N GLY A 539 -4.72 11.21 20.85
CA GLY A 539 -5.65 11.85 21.78
C GLY A 539 -6.58 10.87 22.51
N ARG A 540 -7.50 11.41 23.33
CA ARG A 540 -8.58 10.66 23.98
C ARG A 540 -9.67 10.28 22.97
N LEU A 541 -9.35 9.45 21.96
CA LEU A 541 -10.40 8.85 21.12
C LEU A 541 -11.31 7.88 21.92
N SER A 542 -10.95 7.61 23.18
CA SER A 542 -11.86 7.28 24.28
C SER A 542 -11.05 7.36 25.60
N PRO A 543 -11.66 7.68 26.77
CA PRO A 543 -10.95 7.74 28.05
C PRO A 543 -10.25 6.43 28.47
N LYS A 544 -10.47 5.33 27.73
CA LYS A 544 -9.93 3.99 28.03
C LYS A 544 -8.90 3.47 27.01
N TYR A 545 -8.64 4.18 25.90
CA TYR A 545 -7.82 3.66 24.80
C TYR A 545 -6.75 4.66 24.35
N SER A 546 -5.60 4.63 25.02
CA SER A 546 -4.39 5.34 24.59
C SER A 546 -3.63 4.45 23.60
N PHE A 547 -3.64 4.83 22.32
CA PHE A 547 -2.87 4.15 21.27
C PHE A 547 -1.39 4.52 21.40
N VAL A 548 -0.54 3.52 21.67
CA VAL A 548 0.91 3.68 21.82
C VAL A 548 1.60 3.10 20.60
N LEU A 549 2.36 3.95 19.89
CA LEU A 549 3.08 3.58 18.67
C LEU A 549 4.02 2.37 18.86
N ILE A 550 4.52 2.18 20.07
CA ILE A 550 5.47 1.13 20.46
C ILE A 550 4.82 -0.25 20.61
N TYR A 551 3.49 -0.33 20.75
CA TYR A 551 2.81 -1.63 20.80
C TYR A 551 3.04 -2.48 19.54
N ILE A 552 3.42 -1.85 18.43
CA ILE A 552 3.54 -2.47 17.11
C ILE A 552 4.94 -3.05 16.86
N TYR A 553 6.01 -2.55 17.52
CA TYR A 553 7.40 -2.89 17.16
C TYR A 553 8.01 -4.04 17.96
N PHE A 554 7.67 -4.15 19.26
CA PHE A 554 8.25 -5.19 20.12
C PHE A 554 7.64 -6.59 19.93
N ILE A 555 6.57 -6.72 19.14
CA ILE A 555 5.98 -8.04 18.81
C ILE A 555 6.85 -8.78 17.77
N SER A 556 7.90 -8.16 17.22
CA SER A 556 8.71 -8.70 16.12
C SER A 556 10.19 -8.94 16.44
N ILE A 557 10.65 -8.80 17.69
CA ILE A 557 12.06 -9.01 18.03
C ILE A 557 12.23 -10.38 18.70
N SER A 558 12.86 -11.31 17.97
CA SER A 558 13.34 -12.58 18.52
C SER A 558 14.56 -12.34 19.41
N PRO A 559 14.66 -12.98 20.58
CA PRO A 559 15.83 -12.84 21.47
C PRO A 559 17.15 -13.36 20.89
N ARG A 560 17.17 -13.99 19.70
CA ARG A 560 18.42 -14.42 19.04
C ARG A 560 19.20 -13.30 18.33
N LEU A 561 18.68 -12.07 18.34
CA LEU A 561 19.29 -10.88 17.71
C LEU A 561 19.79 -9.83 18.73
N ILE A 562 19.77 -10.17 20.01
CA ILE A 562 20.48 -9.49 21.10
C ILE A 562 21.66 -10.37 21.47
#